data_AF-A0A9E6JZT0-F1
#
_entry.id   AF-A0A9E6JZT0-F1
#
_cell.length_a   1.000
_cell.length_b   1.000
_cell.length_c   1.000
_cell.angle_alpha   90.00
_cell.angle_beta   90.00
_cell.angle_gamma   90.00
#
_symmetry.space_group_name_H-M   'P 1'
#
loop_
_entity.id
_entity.type
_entity.pdbx_description
1 polymer ?
#
loop_
_entity_poly.entity_id
_entity_poly.type
_entity_poly.pdbx_seq_one_letter_code
_entity_poly.pdbx_strand_id
1 'polypeptide(L)' 'VTSTDSTVLRTEQMKWSNDDQKIRSDQFVTITKPTETLRGYGFESDQSMKNYRIFKVSGEAKIKEKPSSTSQ' A
#
# COMPACT_ATOMS: atom_id res chain seq x y z
N VAL A 1 17.20 13.65 15.15
CA VAL A 1 16.54 12.36 14.86
C VAL A 1 15.70 12.55 13.61
N THR A 2 16.27 12.31 12.43
CA THR A 2 15.52 12.39 11.16
C THR A 2 14.93 11.02 10.89
N SER A 3 13.72 10.76 11.39
CA SER A 3 12.95 9.57 11.00
C SER A 3 12.73 9.62 9.49
N THR A 4 13.57 8.90 8.76
CA THR A 4 13.66 8.98 7.28
C THR A 4 12.66 8.05 6.59
N ASP A 5 11.78 7.38 7.36
CA ASP A 5 10.87 6.34 6.89
C ASP A 5 9.40 6.66 7.24
N SER A 6 8.99 7.91 7.01
CA SER A 6 7.60 8.33 7.24
C SER A 6 6.69 7.81 6.13
N THR A 7 6.26 6.54 6.24
CA THR A 7 5.19 6.00 5.39
C THR A 7 3.83 6.31 6.00
N VAL A 8 2.96 6.97 5.24
CA VAL A 8 1.62 7.37 5.69
C VAL A 8 0.56 6.73 4.79
N LEU A 9 -0.33 5.95 5.39
CA LEU A 9 -1.52 5.40 4.71
C LEU A 9 -2.74 6.27 5.01
N ARG A 10 -3.48 6.63 3.96
CA ARG A 10 -4.81 7.25 4.04
C ARG A 10 -5.82 6.40 3.29
N THR A 11 -6.94 6.10 3.93
CA THR A 11 -8.06 5.33 3.39
C THR A 11 -9.33 5.78 4.12
N GLU A 12 -10.48 5.73 3.45
CA GLU A 12 -11.76 6.05 4.07
C GLU A 12 -12.22 4.96 5.04
N GLN A 13 -11.91 3.71 4.72
CA GLN A 13 -12.26 2.56 5.53
C GLN A 13 -11.07 1.62 5.68
N MET A 14 -10.99 0.96 6.83
CA MET A 14 -9.95 0.00 7.15
C MET A 14 -10.58 -1.16 7.91
N LYS A 15 -10.27 -2.39 7.50
CA LYS A 15 -10.71 -3.62 8.13
C LYS A 15 -9.48 -4.37 8.63
N TRP A 16 -9.48 -4.77 9.89
CA TRP A 16 -8.44 -5.63 10.44
C TRP A 16 -8.93 -7.08 10.40
N SER A 17 -8.11 -7.97 9.86
CA SER A 17 -8.34 -9.41 9.88
C SER A 17 -7.50 -10.04 10.98
N ASN A 18 -8.15 -10.55 12.01
CA ASN A 18 -7.47 -11.23 13.13
C ASN A 18 -6.94 -12.61 12.73
N ASP A 19 -7.55 -13.26 11.74
CA ASP A 19 -7.19 -14.62 11.31
C ASP A 19 -5.75 -14.67 10.75
N ASP A 20 -5.40 -13.70 9.92
CA ASP A 20 -4.12 -13.62 9.24
C ASP A 20 -3.29 -12.38 9.62
N GLN A 21 -3.75 -11.62 10.60
CA GLN A 21 -3.09 -10.41 11.13
C GLN A 21 -2.75 -9.37 10.05
N LYS A 22 -3.71 -9.11 9.15
CA LYS A 22 -3.56 -8.12 8.08
C LYS A 22 -4.60 -7.02 8.13
N ILE A 23 -4.16 -5.85 7.67
CA ILE A 23 -4.99 -4.69 7.40
C ILE A 23 -5.46 -4.78 5.94
N ARG A 24 -6.76 -4.66 5.72
CA ARG A 24 -7.38 -4.63 4.38
C ARG A 24 -8.28 -3.42 4.20
N SER A 25 -8.34 -2.91 2.98
CA SER A 25 -9.34 -1.93 2.55
C SER A 25 -9.77 -2.26 1.13
N ASP A 26 -11.06 -2.13 0.84
CA ASP A 26 -11.64 -2.23 -0.51
C ASP A 26 -11.84 -0.85 -1.16
N GLN A 27 -11.60 0.23 -0.39
CA GLN A 27 -11.78 1.62 -0.82
C GLN A 27 -10.52 2.21 -1.45
N PHE A 28 -10.63 3.48 -1.84
CA PHE A 28 -9.49 4.26 -2.32
C PHE A 28 -8.44 4.43 -1.22
N VAL A 29 -7.19 4.16 -1.55
CA VAL A 29 -6.04 4.30 -0.67
C VAL A 29 -4.99 5.23 -1.27
N THR A 30 -4.33 6.00 -0.40
CA THR A 30 -3.15 6.79 -0.73
C THR A 30 -2.04 6.46 0.25
N ILE A 31 -0.89 6.03 -0.28
CA ILE A 31 0.31 5.76 0.51
C ILE A 31 1.35 6.80 0.13
N THR A 32 1.71 7.66 1.07
CA THR A 32 2.75 8.67 0.90
C THR A 32 4.02 8.17 1.56
N LYS A 33 5.09 8.06 0.76
CA LYS A 33 6.46 7.80 1.21
C LYS A 33 7.33 9.04 0.96
N PRO A 34 8.54 9.09 1.54
CA PRO A 34 9.49 10.15 1.25
C PRO A 34 9.88 10.26 -0.25
N THR A 35 9.89 9.14 -0.98
CA THR A 35 10.37 9.08 -2.37
C THR A 35 9.25 9.04 -3.41
N GLU A 36 8.04 8.65 -3.02
CA GLU A 36 6.93 8.39 -3.93
C GLU A 36 5.57 8.49 -3.24
N THR A 37 4.51 8.64 -4.03
CA THR A 37 3.13 8.54 -3.54
C THR A 37 2.38 7.54 -4.43
N LEU A 38 1.78 6.53 -3.79
CA LEU A 38 1.02 5.48 -4.46
C LEU A 38 -0.46 5.70 -4.20
N ARG A 39 -1.28 5.50 -5.24
CA ARG A 39 -2.74 5.66 -5.19
C ARG A 39 -3.41 4.49 -5.88
N GLY A 40 -4.53 4.04 -5.34
CA GLY A 40 -5.28 2.94 -5.94
C GLY A 40 -6.51 2.54 -5.14
N TYR A 41 -7.21 1.53 -5.63
CA TYR A 41 -8.33 0.89 -4.97
C TYR A 41 -7.94 -0.51 -4.52
N GLY A 42 -8.35 -0.86 -3.31
CA GLY A 42 -8.02 -2.15 -2.73
C GLY A 42 -6.59 -2.15 -2.17
N PHE A 43 -6.46 -2.51 -0.90
CA PHE A 43 -5.20 -2.53 -0.16
C PHE A 43 -5.16 -3.73 0.78
N GLU A 44 -4.00 -4.36 0.89
CA GLU A 44 -3.67 -5.34 1.93
C GLU A 44 -2.28 -5.04 2.46
N SER A 45 -2.09 -5.08 3.77
CA SER A 45 -0.78 -4.93 4.42
C SER A 45 -0.66 -5.73 5.70
N ASP A 46 0.56 -6.09 6.06
CA ASP A 46 0.89 -6.49 7.41
C ASP A 46 0.81 -5.30 8.39
N GLN A 47 0.73 -5.62 9.68
CA GLN A 47 0.62 -4.64 10.77
C GLN A 47 1.80 -3.66 10.81
N SER A 48 2.97 -4.05 10.29
CA SER A 48 4.16 -3.21 10.26
C SER A 48 4.28 -2.29 9.03
N MET A 49 3.32 -2.36 8.09
CA MET A 49 3.32 -1.58 6.84
C MET A 49 4.57 -1.77 5.97
N LYS A 50 5.31 -2.87 6.19
CA LYS A 50 6.52 -3.22 5.43
C LYS A 50 6.19 -4.02 4.19
N ASN A 51 5.11 -4.80 4.22
CA ASN A 51 4.68 -5.69 3.15
C ASN A 51 3.23 -5.37 2.81
N TYR A 52 3.04 -4.55 1.79
CA TYR A 52 1.70 -4.17 1.33
C TYR A 52 1.52 -4.33 -0.17
N ARG A 53 0.26 -4.49 -0.58
CA ARG A 53 -0.16 -4.62 -1.97
C ARG A 53 -1.37 -3.72 -2.23
N ILE A 54 -1.35 -3.02 -3.36
CA ILE A 54 -2.50 -2.28 -3.89
C ILE A 54 -3.04 -3.09 -5.06
N PHE A 55 -4.33 -3.44 -5.03
CA PHE A 55 -4.92 -4.34 -6.02
C PHE A 55 -5.20 -3.65 -7.36
N LYS A 56 -5.68 -2.41 -7.33
CA LYS A 56 -5.98 -1.60 -8.53
C LYS A 56 -5.28 -0.26 -8.42
N VAL A 57 -4.04 -0.17 -8.89
CA VAL A 57 -3.29 1.09 -8.88
C VAL A 57 -3.94 2.08 -9.85
N SER A 58 -4.28 3.28 -9.38
CA SER A 58 -5.01 4.30 -10.16
C SER A 58 -4.25 5.62 -10.31
N GLY A 59 -2.93 5.62 -10.15
CA GLY A 59 -2.11 6.81 -10.34
C GLY A 59 -0.67 6.48 -10.74
N GLU A 60 0.04 7.48 -11.22
CA GLU A 60 1.45 7.46 -11.62
C GLU A 60 2.33 6.96 -10.46
N ALA A 61 2.45 5.64 -10.31
CA ALA A 61 3.55 5.09 -9.57
C ALA A 61 4.81 5.56 -10.31
N LYS A 62 5.71 6.28 -9.63
CA LYS A 62 7.10 6.38 -10.08
C LYS A 62 7.69 4.98 -9.94
N ILE A 63 7.31 4.10 -10.87
CA ILE A 63 7.85 2.76 -11.01
C ILE A 63 9.34 2.91 -11.27
N LYS A 64 10.16 2.87 -10.22
CA LYS A 64 11.49 2.29 -10.37
C LYS A 64 11.24 0.81 -10.62
N GLU A 65 11.26 0.45 -11.90
CA GLU A 65 10.95 -0.85 -12.47
C GLU A 65 11.22 -2.04 -11.53
N LYS A 66 10.16 -2.79 -11.22
CA LYS A 66 10.23 -4.23 -11.05
C LYS A 66 9.06 -4.86 -11.81
N PRO A 67 9.30 -5.63 -12.87
CA PRO A 67 8.23 -6.32 -13.59
C PRO A 67 7.85 -7.55 -12.77
N SER A 68 6.63 -7.59 -12.24
CA SER A 68 6.05 -8.83 -11.70
C SER A 68 4.57 -8.93 -12.05
N SER A 69 4.32 -9.00 -13.35
CA SER A 69 3.13 -9.65 -13.87
C SER A 69 3.56 -10.87 -14.68
N THR A 70 3.83 -11.99 -14.00
CA THR A 70 3.92 -13.31 -14.64
C THR A 70 3.41 -14.38 -13.70
N SER A 71 2.29 -15.00 -14.07
CA SER A 71 2.15 -16.46 -14.25
C SER A 71 0.81 -16.64 -14.95
N GLN A 72 0.83 -16.67 -16.29
CA GLN A 72 0.67 -17.87 -17.14
C GLN A 72 -0.70 -18.53 -16.99
#